data_AF-A0A972KWW7-F1
#
_entry.id   AF-A0A972KWW7-F1
#
_cell.length_a   1.000
_cell.length_b   1.000
_cell.length_c   1.000
_cell.angle_alpha   90.00
_cell.angle_beta   90.00
_cell.angle_gamma   90.00
#
_symmetry.space_group_name_H-M   'P 1'
#
loop_
_entity.id
_entity.type
_entity.pdbx_description
1 polymer ?
#
loop_
_entity_poly.entity_id
_entity_poly.type
_entity_poly.pdbx_seq_one_letter_code
_entity_poly.pdbx_strand_id
1 'polypeptide(L)'
;MQAGCADCHIPEGLLPATLSHIIDGSRDLYGELTNDYQQPELWQARRTELAWRVRDKMLADDSRNCRSCHNEDAIRAQRKRGQRQHELAQREKVTCIGCHFNLVHEEVKPRESFLDKVRIDIQP
;
A
#
# COMPACT_ATOMS: atom_id res chain seq x y z
N MET A 1 -15.41 2.92 -8.90
CA MET A 1 -14.97 3.93 -7.90
C MET A 1 -13.79 4.67 -8.47
N GLN A 2 -13.71 5.97 -8.20
CA GLN A 2 -12.53 6.79 -8.50
C GLN A 2 -11.92 7.16 -7.15
N ALA A 3 -10.70 6.70 -6.89
CA ALA A 3 -9.98 6.99 -5.65
C ALA A 3 -8.97 8.11 -5.89
N GLY A 4 -8.88 9.05 -4.96
CA GLY A 4 -7.84 10.05 -4.86
C GLY A 4 -6.67 9.58 -3.98
N CYS A 5 -5.69 10.46 -3.78
CA CYS A 5 -4.51 10.16 -2.97
C CYS A 5 -4.88 9.81 -1.52
N ALA A 6 -5.77 10.59 -0.92
CA ALA A 6 -6.15 10.43 0.48
C ALA A 6 -6.91 9.12 0.74
N ASP A 7 -7.72 8.66 -0.20
CA ASP A 7 -8.52 7.44 -0.04
C ASP A 7 -7.65 6.21 0.23
N CYS A 8 -6.43 6.18 -0.32
CA CYS A 8 -5.46 5.11 -0.08
C CYS A 8 -4.49 5.41 1.05
N HIS A 9 -4.07 6.68 1.22
CA HIS A 9 -2.95 7.04 2.12
C HIS A 9 -3.38 7.56 3.50
N ILE A 10 -4.61 8.04 3.65
CA ILE A 10 -5.13 8.63 4.89
C ILE A 10 -6.28 7.77 5.39
N PRO A 11 -6.20 7.21 6.61
CA PRO A 11 -7.25 6.34 7.11
C PRO A 11 -8.55 7.10 7.40
N GLU A 12 -9.68 6.43 7.15
CA GLU A 12 -11.00 7.01 7.41
C GLU A 12 -11.26 7.23 8.91
N GLY A 13 -11.99 8.31 9.21
CA GLY A 13 -12.37 8.71 10.55
C GLY A 13 -11.49 9.84 11.11
N LEU A 14 -12.09 10.70 11.95
CA LEU A 14 -11.43 11.91 12.44
C LEU A 14 -10.13 11.61 13.20
N LEU A 15 -10.19 10.75 14.22
CA LEU A 15 -9.02 10.42 15.05
C LEU A 15 -7.87 9.75 14.27
N PRO A 16 -8.09 8.68 13.49
CA PRO A 16 -6.99 8.05 12.75
C PRO A 16 -6.45 8.96 11.63
N ALA A 17 -7.29 9.75 10.96
CA ALA A 17 -6.83 10.74 9.98
C ALA A 17 -5.95 11.81 10.64
N THR A 18 -6.40 12.39 11.75
CA THR A 18 -5.63 13.37 12.52
C THR A 18 -4.28 12.79 12.96
N LEU A 19 -4.27 11.56 13.48
CA LEU A 19 -3.02 10.91 13.89
C LEU A 19 -2.07 10.68 12.71
N SER A 20 -2.60 10.28 11.55
CA SER A 20 -1.82 10.11 10.32
C SER A 20 -1.19 11.43 9.86
N HIS A 21 -1.94 12.54 9.92
CA HIS A 21 -1.39 13.86 9.59
C HIS A 21 -0.32 14.32 10.58
N ILE A 22 -0.50 14.04 11.88
CA ILE A 22 0.51 14.38 12.90
C ILE A 22 1.78 13.54 12.71
N ILE A 23 1.66 12.24 12.46
CA ILE A 23 2.81 11.34 12.42
C ILE A 23 3.50 11.35 11.06
N ASP A 24 2.76 11.13 9.97
CA ASP A 24 3.35 11.02 8.64
C ASP A 24 3.48 12.39 8.00
N GLY A 25 2.46 13.24 8.14
CA GLY A 25 2.52 14.61 7.63
C GLY A 25 3.64 15.45 8.24
N SER A 26 3.98 15.25 9.53
CA SER A 26 5.14 15.93 10.13
C SER A 26 6.48 15.43 9.59
N ARG A 27 6.60 14.14 9.28
CA ARG A 27 7.79 13.57 8.64
C ARG A 27 7.95 14.07 7.21
N ASP A 28 6.85 14.12 6.46
CA ASP A 28 6.83 14.64 5.10
C ASP A 28 7.20 16.13 5.08
N LEU A 29 6.62 16.92 5.99
CA LEU A 29 6.98 18.33 6.16
C LEU A 29 8.47 18.52 6.50
N TYR A 30 9.00 17.75 7.45
CA TYR A 30 10.42 17.81 7.78
C TYR A 30 11.30 17.41 6.59
N GLY A 31 10.89 16.37 5.84
CA GLY A 31 11.56 15.92 4.64
C GLY A 31 11.67 17.02 3.58
N GLU A 32 10.56 17.71 3.30
CA GLU A 32 10.49 18.82 2.34
C GLU A 32 11.26 20.06 2.82
N LEU A 33 11.27 20.34 4.13
CA LEU A 33 12.05 21.47 4.66
C LEU A 33 13.56 21.22 4.66
N THR A 34 13.99 19.96 4.65
CA THR A 34 15.41 19.58 4.71
C THR A 34 15.98 19.12 3.36
N ASN A 35 15.13 18.86 2.37
CA ASN A 35 15.53 18.41 1.03
C ASN A 35 14.63 19.07 -0.02
N ASP A 36 15.19 19.37 -1.19
CA ASP A 36 14.42 19.88 -2.32
C ASP A 36 13.92 18.73 -3.20
N TYR A 37 12.77 18.14 -2.87
CA TYR A 37 12.21 17.03 -3.65
C TYR A 37 11.64 17.44 -5.02
N GLN A 38 11.68 18.73 -5.37
CA GLN A 38 11.41 19.16 -6.75
C GLN A 38 12.55 18.76 -7.70
N GLN A 39 13.74 18.52 -7.16
CA GLN A 39 14.87 17.94 -7.90
C GLN A 39 14.63 16.43 -8.11
N PRO A 40 14.49 15.97 -9.37
CA PRO A 40 14.19 14.57 -9.67
C PRO A 40 15.19 13.59 -9.06
N GLU A 41 16.47 13.95 -9.01
CA GLU A 41 17.54 13.13 -8.43
C GLU A 41 17.34 12.88 -6.93
N LEU A 42 16.92 13.89 -6.17
CA LEU A 42 16.69 13.78 -4.73
C LEU A 42 15.44 12.94 -4.45
N TRP A 43 14.39 13.12 -5.25
CA TRP A 43 13.19 12.28 -5.19
C TRP A 43 13.50 10.82 -5.51
N GLN A 44 14.18 10.54 -6.64
CA GLN A 44 14.45 9.17 -7.07
C GLN A 44 15.37 8.43 -6.08
N ALA A 45 16.31 9.13 -5.43
CA ALA A 45 17.16 8.54 -4.40
C ALA A 45 16.36 8.02 -3.18
N ARG A 46 15.19 8.61 -2.89
CA ARG A 46 14.36 8.27 -1.72
C ARG A 46 13.12 7.45 -2.06
N ARG A 47 12.61 7.56 -3.30
CA ARG A 47 11.33 6.99 -3.75
C ARG A 47 11.17 5.52 -3.40
N THR A 48 12.20 4.71 -3.61
CA THR A 48 12.17 3.26 -3.31
C THR A 48 11.92 2.99 -1.83
N GLU A 49 12.63 3.68 -0.93
CA GLU A 49 12.46 3.55 0.52
C GLU A 49 11.05 3.98 0.95
N LEU A 50 10.55 5.10 0.40
CA LEU A 50 9.24 5.64 0.71
C LEU A 50 8.12 4.70 0.27
N ALA A 51 8.22 4.12 -0.93
CA ALA A 51 7.28 3.12 -1.41
C ALA A 51 7.23 1.88 -0.49
N TRP A 52 8.39 1.40 -0.03
CA TRP A 52 8.43 0.29 0.93
C TRP A 52 7.77 0.64 2.26
N ARG A 53 8.02 1.84 2.79
CA ARG A 53 7.41 2.29 4.06
C ARG A 53 5.88 2.34 3.97
N VAL A 54 5.35 2.88 2.87
CA VAL A 54 3.89 2.93 2.66
C VAL A 54 3.30 1.52 2.55
N ARG A 55 3.93 0.62 1.79
CA ARG A 55 3.48 -0.77 1.68
C ARG A 55 3.50 -1.50 3.01
N ASP A 56 4.53 -1.28 3.84
CA ASP A 56 4.59 -1.86 5.18
C ASP A 56 3.45 -1.36 6.07
N LYS A 57 3.15 -0.06 6.00
CA LYS A 57 2.05 0.54 6.76
C LYS A 57 0.71 -0.07 6.34
N MET A 58 0.46 -0.16 5.02
CA MET A 58 -0.75 -0.77 4.47
C MET A 58 -0.84 -2.27 4.77
N LEU A 59 0.30 -2.97 4.89
CA LEU A 59 0.34 -4.37 5.25
C LEU A 59 0.02 -4.54 6.75
N ALA A 60 0.59 -3.68 7.59
CA ALA A 60 0.42 -3.71 9.04
C ALA A 60 -1.01 -3.36 9.49
N ASP A 61 -1.75 -2.56 8.72
CA ASP A 61 -3.14 -2.19 9.00
C ASP A 61 -4.18 -3.01 8.20
N ASP A 62 -3.77 -4.17 7.67
CA ASP A 62 -4.62 -5.09 6.91
C ASP A 62 -5.31 -4.42 5.70
N SER A 63 -4.60 -3.51 5.03
CA SER A 63 -5.11 -2.78 3.86
C SER A 63 -6.47 -2.12 4.15
N ARG A 64 -6.66 -1.59 5.36
CA ARG A 64 -7.94 -1.04 5.84
C ARG A 64 -8.60 -0.10 4.83
N ASN A 65 -7.81 0.78 4.23
CA ASN A 65 -8.30 1.75 3.25
C ASN A 65 -8.78 1.09 1.95
N CYS A 66 -8.15 0.01 1.51
CA CYS A 66 -8.66 -0.78 0.38
C CYS A 66 -10.03 -1.36 0.75
N ARG A 67 -10.15 -1.90 1.96
CA ARG A 67 -11.35 -2.58 2.45
C ARG A 67 -12.53 -1.64 2.72
N SER A 68 -12.31 -0.34 2.91
CA SER A 68 -13.43 0.61 3.09
C SER A 68 -14.28 0.75 1.83
N CYS A 69 -13.67 0.51 0.66
CA CYS A 69 -14.32 0.54 -0.63
C CYS A 69 -14.50 -0.87 -1.24
N HIS A 70 -13.57 -1.79 -0.98
CA HIS A 70 -13.59 -3.15 -1.54
C HIS A 70 -14.04 -4.18 -0.51
N ASN A 71 -15.25 -4.71 -0.70
CA ASN A 71 -15.66 -5.93 -0.03
C ASN A 71 -15.03 -7.15 -0.72
N GLU A 72 -14.11 -7.82 -0.02
CA GLU A 72 -13.39 -9.00 -0.51
C GLU A 72 -14.34 -10.13 -0.97
N ASP A 73 -15.45 -10.33 -0.26
CA ASP A 73 -16.45 -11.36 -0.60
C ASP A 73 -17.26 -11.00 -1.85
N ALA A 74 -17.23 -9.74 -2.27
CA ALA A 74 -17.89 -9.25 -3.47
C ALA A 74 -16.96 -9.24 -4.70
N ILE A 75 -15.66 -9.49 -4.52
CA ILE A 75 -14.71 -9.49 -5.65
C ILE A 75 -14.99 -10.70 -6.55
N ARG A 76 -15.18 -10.44 -7.84
CA ARG A 76 -15.41 -11.46 -8.88
C ARG A 76 -14.38 -11.30 -9.98
N ALA A 77 -13.21 -11.91 -9.80
CA ALA A 77 -12.16 -11.89 -10.80
C ALA A 77 -12.61 -12.59 -12.09
N GLN A 78 -12.37 -11.98 -13.25
CA GLN A 78 -12.81 -12.53 -14.54
C GLN A 78 -11.99 -13.75 -14.99
N ARG A 79 -10.68 -13.76 -14.68
CA ARG A 79 -9.76 -14.84 -15.09
C ARG A 79 -9.66 -15.91 -14.01
N LYS A 80 -9.60 -17.18 -14.40
CA LYS A 80 -9.46 -18.34 -13.49
C LYS A 80 -8.28 -18.21 -12.52
N ARG A 81 -7.13 -17.69 -12.98
CA ARG A 81 -5.97 -17.44 -12.11
C ARG A 81 -6.33 -16.46 -10.99
N GLY A 82 -6.98 -15.34 -11.32
CA GLY A 82 -7.39 -14.35 -10.33
C GLY A 82 -8.42 -14.91 -9.34
N GLN A 83 -9.36 -15.74 -9.81
CA GLN A 83 -10.33 -16.41 -8.93
C GLN A 83 -9.64 -17.28 -7.88
N ARG A 84 -8.71 -18.14 -8.32
CA ARG A 84 -7.92 -19.00 -7.42
C ARG A 84 -7.08 -18.20 -6.44
N GLN A 85 -6.47 -17.10 -6.89
CA GLN A 85 -5.63 -16.26 -6.04
C GLN A 85 -6.45 -15.50 -4.99
N HIS A 86 -7.63 -14.99 -5.34
CA HIS A 86 -8.52 -14.38 -4.34
C HIS A 86 -9.09 -15.42 -3.36
N GLU A 87 -9.41 -16.62 -3.80
CA GLU A 87 -9.83 -17.71 -2.90
C GLU A 87 -8.72 -18.09 -1.91
N LEU A 88 -7.47 -18.18 -2.40
CA LEU A 88 -6.30 -18.42 -1.55
C LEU A 88 -6.07 -17.27 -0.58
N ALA A 89 -6.14 -16.02 -1.05
CA ALA A 89 -5.97 -14.84 -0.22
C ALA A 89 -6.98 -14.79 0.95
N GLN A 90 -8.25 -15.11 0.68
CA GLN A 90 -9.28 -15.21 1.72
C GLN A 90 -8.96 -16.30 2.76
N ARG A 91 -8.51 -17.47 2.29
CA ARG A 91 -8.18 -18.62 3.15
C ARG A 91 -6.98 -18.34 4.05
N GLU A 92 -5.92 -17.79 3.46
CA GLU A 92 -4.63 -17.53 4.11
C GLU A 92 -4.56 -16.14 4.77
N LYS A 93 -5.63 -15.35 4.68
CA LYS A 93 -5.74 -13.98 5.20
C LYS A 93 -4.65 -13.06 4.66
N VAL A 94 -4.37 -13.16 3.36
CA VAL A 94 -3.42 -12.28 2.68
C VAL A 94 -4.06 -10.91 2.49
N THR A 95 -3.38 -9.86 2.94
CA THR A 95 -3.88 -8.48 2.81
C THR A 95 -3.84 -8.01 1.35
N CYS A 96 -4.68 -7.04 0.97
CA CYS A 96 -4.80 -6.57 -0.41
C CYS A 96 -3.46 -6.08 -0.98
N ILE A 97 -2.72 -5.27 -0.21
CA ILE A 97 -1.42 -4.72 -0.61
C ILE A 97 -0.37 -5.82 -0.82
N GLY A 98 -0.59 -7.00 -0.24
CA GLY A 98 0.29 -8.15 -0.37
C GLY A 98 0.53 -8.60 -1.81
N CYS A 99 -0.50 -8.57 -2.64
CA CYS A 99 -0.41 -8.86 -4.08
C CYS A 99 -0.48 -7.58 -4.92
N HIS A 100 -1.22 -6.58 -4.46
CA HIS A 100 -1.51 -5.34 -5.19
C HIS A 100 -0.60 -4.17 -4.77
N PHE A 101 0.73 -4.39 -4.69
CA PHE A 101 1.70 -3.40 -4.22
C PHE A 101 2.22 -2.41 -5.29
N ASN A 102 1.82 -2.58 -6.56
CA ASN A 102 2.16 -1.72 -7.70
C ASN A 102 0.89 -1.39 -8.50
N LEU A 103 0.04 -0.52 -7.96
CA LEU A 103 -1.29 -0.22 -8.54
C LEU A 103 -1.33 1.05 -9.41
N VAL A 104 -0.86 2.17 -8.86
CA VAL A 104 -1.09 3.51 -9.42
C VAL A 104 0.19 4.28 -9.68
N HIS A 105 1.23 4.03 -8.90
CA HIS A 105 2.52 4.69 -9.05
C HIS A 105 3.44 3.88 -9.96
N GLU A 106 4.46 4.54 -10.49
CA GLU A 106 5.52 3.87 -11.24
C GLU A 106 6.14 2.75 -10.39
N GLU A 107 6.43 1.62 -11.03
CA GLU A 107 6.80 0.37 -10.38
C GLU A 107 8.02 0.54 -9.46
N VAL A 108 7.89 0.02 -8.24
CA VAL A 108 9.02 -0.16 -7.32
C VAL A 108 9.06 -1.62 -6.92
N LYS A 109 10.21 -2.29 -7.13
CA LYS A 109 10.39 -3.69 -6.74
C LYS A 109 10.14 -3.86 -5.24
N PRO A 110 9.36 -4.88 -4.81
CA PRO A 110 9.24 -5.19 -3.40
C PRO A 110 10.59 -5.68 -2.86
N ARG A 111 10.81 -5.47 -1.57
CA ARG A 111 11.94 -6.08 -0.86
C ARG A 111 11.58 -7.50 -0.43
N GLU A 112 12.55 -8.39 -0.32
CA GLU A 112 12.32 -9.79 0.07
C GLU A 112 11.57 -9.88 1.41
N SER A 113 12.00 -9.09 2.39
CA SER A 113 11.37 -9.03 3.72
C SER A 113 9.91 -8.54 3.73
N PHE A 114 9.44 -7.91 2.64
CA PHE A 114 8.02 -7.61 2.47
C PHE A 114 7.29 -8.89 2.01
N LEU A 115 7.82 -9.59 1.00
CA LEU A 115 7.23 -10.82 0.48
C LEU A 115 7.15 -11.91 1.56
N ASP A 116 8.20 -12.05 2.39
CA ASP A 116 8.24 -12.96 3.53
C ASP A 116 7.06 -12.72 4.50
N LYS A 117 6.71 -11.45 4.74
CA LYS A 117 5.62 -11.07 5.65
C LYS A 117 4.24 -11.35 5.07
N VAL A 118 4.10 -11.28 3.75
CA VAL A 118 2.82 -11.49 3.07
C VAL A 118 2.48 -12.98 2.97
N ARG A 119 3.39 -13.88 3.36
CA ARG A 119 3.23 -15.35 3.25
C ARG A 119 2.87 -15.78 1.82
N ILE A 120 3.37 -15.06 0.83
CA ILE A 120 3.21 -15.46 -0.57
C ILE A 120 4.32 -16.44 -0.87
N ASP A 121 4.00 -17.73 -0.83
CA ASP A 121 4.75 -18.69 -1.65
C ASP A 121 4.48 -18.30 -3.11
N ILE A 122 5.37 -17.49 -3.68
CA ILE A 122 5.32 -17.16 -5.11
C ILE A 122 5.67 -18.45 -5.86
N GLN A 123 4.70 -19.35 -6.01
CA GLN A 123 4.84 -20.42 -6.98
C GLN A 123 4.72 -19.80 -8.37
N PRO A 124 5.68 -20.08 -9.27
CA PRO A 124 5.75 -19.49 -10.61
C PRO A 124 4.51 -19.78 -11.46
#